data_AF-A0A955AXF7-F1
#
_entry.id   AF-A0A955AXF7-F1
#
_cell.length_a   1.000
_cell.length_b   1.000
_cell.length_c   1.000
_cell.angle_alpha   90.00
_cell.angle_beta   90.00
_cell.angle_gamma   90.00
#
_symmetry.space_group_name_H-M   'P 1'
#
loop_
_entity.id
_entity.type
_entity.pdbx_description
1 polymer ?
#
loop_
_entity_poly.entity_id
_entity_poly.type
_entity_poly.pdbx_seq_one_letter_code
_entity_poly.pdbx_strand_id
1 'polypeptide(L)'
;MRGVLKIVLVAAAIGGGWWFLQQYEIQGLKNLRLTKRDGSTTGFPWQAPAATWTAETDVPVERASDTIRIATFNLQVYGRTKADKPHVVDLLSRVMRQFDVIAVQEIRALDQDVLPRLVDQINAAGRQYDYVIGPRLGRTDNKEQYAFIFDRASVEIDRFQLYTVDDPDDLLHREPLVGWFRVRGPAAQEAFTFTLVNIHTDPDEVRQELDVLDDVFRFVLGDGRQEDDLIMLGDFNADDRHLGQLGLVSELMPA
;
A
#
# COMPACT_ATOMS: atom_id res chain seq x y z
N MET A 1 32.05 -36.78 -46.36
CA MET A 1 31.61 -35.37 -46.42
C MET A 1 30.67 -35.18 -45.23
N ARG A 2 31.16 -34.83 -44.02
CA ARG A 2 31.38 -33.47 -43.45
C ARG A 2 30.18 -32.52 -43.59
N GLY A 3 29.63 -32.07 -42.44
CA GLY A 3 28.85 -30.83 -42.26
C GLY A 3 27.49 -31.05 -41.56
N VAL A 4 27.28 -30.88 -40.25
CA VAL A 4 27.11 -29.65 -39.40
C VAL A 4 25.64 -29.45 -38.96
N LEU A 5 25.45 -29.64 -37.65
CA LEU A 5 24.56 -29.01 -36.66
C LEU A 5 23.87 -27.68 -37.04
N LYS A 6 22.59 -27.45 -36.65
CA LYS A 6 22.11 -26.41 -35.69
C LYS A 6 20.61 -26.06 -35.82
N ILE A 7 19.90 -26.20 -34.70
CA ILE A 7 18.93 -25.27 -34.08
C ILE A 7 17.76 -24.75 -34.94
N VAL A 8 16.52 -25.11 -34.56
CA VAL A 8 15.46 -24.11 -34.33
C VAL A 8 14.64 -24.51 -33.10
N LEU A 9 14.85 -23.71 -32.06
CA LEU A 9 14.08 -23.59 -30.82
C LEU A 9 13.15 -22.35 -31.02
N VAL A 10 12.02 -22.29 -30.31
CA VAL A 10 11.24 -21.06 -30.00
C VAL A 10 10.28 -20.48 -31.05
N ALA A 11 9.32 -21.26 -31.60
CA ALA A 11 8.17 -20.63 -32.30
C ALA A 11 6.79 -20.87 -31.64
N ALA A 12 6.67 -21.82 -30.71
CA ALA A 12 5.37 -22.15 -30.13
C ALA A 12 5.02 -21.34 -28.85
N ALA A 13 6.00 -20.74 -28.18
CA ALA A 13 5.75 -19.99 -26.93
C ALA A 13 5.27 -18.54 -27.19
N ILE A 14 5.63 -17.94 -28.32
CA ILE A 14 5.28 -16.55 -28.65
C ILE A 14 3.83 -16.48 -29.20
N GLY A 15 3.41 -17.47 -29.98
CA GLY A 15 2.06 -17.51 -30.55
C GLY A 15 0.96 -17.83 -29.53
N GLY A 16 1.23 -18.73 -28.57
CA GLY A 16 0.26 -19.10 -27.55
C GLY A 16 -0.04 -17.95 -26.58
N GLY A 17 0.98 -17.22 -26.14
CA GLY A 17 0.81 -16.04 -25.28
C GLY A 17 0.13 -14.88 -26.01
N TRP A 18 0.50 -14.62 -27.28
CA TRP A 18 -0.14 -13.57 -28.08
C TRP A 18 -1.60 -13.90 -28.44
N TRP A 19 -1.91 -15.16 -28.73
CA TRP A 19 -3.29 -15.62 -28.96
C TRP A 19 -4.12 -15.60 -27.67
N PHE A 20 -3.52 -15.93 -26.52
CA PHE A 20 -4.16 -15.80 -25.20
C PHE A 20 -4.48 -14.33 -24.86
N LEU A 21 -3.54 -13.41 -25.06
CA LEU A 21 -3.74 -11.96 -24.86
C LEU A 21 -4.76 -11.32 -25.83
N GLN A 22 -5.06 -11.95 -26.96
CA GLN A 22 -6.11 -11.50 -27.89
C GLN A 22 -7.49 -12.13 -27.63
N GLN A 23 -7.53 -13.31 -27.00
CA GLN A 23 -8.79 -14.02 -26.68
C GLN A 23 -9.28 -13.75 -25.26
N TYR A 24 -8.39 -13.28 -24.38
CA TYR A 24 -8.70 -12.78 -23.05
C TYR A 24 -8.39 -11.28 -23.04
N GLU A 25 -9.41 -10.43 -23.24
CA GLU A 25 -9.38 -9.09 -22.66
C GLU A 25 -9.24 -9.31 -21.15
N ILE A 26 -8.01 -9.26 -20.62
CA ILE A 26 -7.86 -8.91 -19.21
C ILE A 26 -8.52 -7.54 -19.13
N GLN A 27 -9.61 -7.47 -18.38
CA GLN A 27 -10.34 -6.23 -18.14
C GLN A 27 -9.43 -5.33 -17.31
N GLY A 28 -8.39 -4.79 -17.93
CA GLY A 28 -7.59 -3.72 -17.39
C GLY A 28 -8.52 -2.56 -17.14
N LEU A 29 -8.38 -1.95 -15.96
CA LEU A 29 -9.34 -1.03 -15.40
C LEU A 29 -9.39 0.25 -16.24
N LYS A 30 -10.29 0.29 -17.23
CA LYS A 30 -10.51 1.51 -18.05
C LYS A 30 -11.15 2.65 -17.24
N ASN A 31 -11.55 2.39 -16.00
CA ASN A 31 -12.44 3.24 -15.22
C ASN A 31 -11.99 3.56 -13.78
N LEU A 32 -10.74 3.28 -13.38
CA LEU A 32 -10.27 3.62 -12.02
C LEU A 32 -10.58 5.08 -11.68
N ARG A 33 -11.02 5.33 -10.44
CA ARG A 33 -11.24 6.68 -9.90
C ARG A 33 -10.59 6.82 -8.53
N LEU A 34 -10.64 8.02 -7.98
CA LEU A 34 -10.17 8.27 -6.62
C LEU A 34 -11.38 8.47 -5.71
N THR A 35 -11.46 7.69 -4.63
CA THR A 35 -12.42 7.91 -3.55
C THR A 35 -11.69 8.50 -2.36
N LYS A 36 -11.92 9.79 -2.09
CA LYS A 36 -11.35 10.46 -0.92
C LYS A 36 -12.03 10.01 0.36
N ARG A 37 -11.37 10.25 1.50
CA ARG A 37 -11.91 10.00 2.84
C ARG A 37 -13.29 10.64 3.10
N ASP A 38 -13.62 11.74 2.43
CA ASP A 38 -14.92 12.41 2.55
C ASP A 38 -16.02 11.81 1.65
N GLY A 39 -15.71 10.74 0.91
CA GLY A 39 -16.63 10.04 0.02
C GLY A 39 -16.79 10.70 -1.36
N SER A 40 -16.02 11.73 -1.69
CA SER A 40 -16.04 12.33 -3.03
C SER A 40 -15.27 11.48 -4.05
N THR A 41 -15.87 11.32 -5.24
CA THR A 41 -15.30 10.58 -6.38
C THR A 41 -14.89 11.55 -7.49
N THR A 42 -13.64 11.51 -7.94
CA THR A 42 -13.15 12.34 -9.07
C THR A 42 -12.72 11.49 -10.26
N GLY A 43 -13.16 11.86 -11.47
CA GLY A 43 -12.76 11.22 -12.72
C GLY A 43 -11.38 11.66 -13.22
N PHE A 44 -10.76 10.84 -14.08
CA PHE A 44 -9.43 11.10 -14.67
C PHE A 44 -9.49 12.00 -15.91
N PRO A 45 -8.48 12.86 -16.15
CA PRO A 45 -7.26 13.04 -15.36
C PRO A 45 -7.48 13.95 -14.15
N TRP A 46 -7.06 13.49 -12.96
CA TRP A 46 -7.05 14.30 -11.74
C TRP A 46 -5.74 15.10 -11.64
N GLN A 47 -5.84 16.36 -11.25
CA GLN A 47 -4.70 17.17 -10.82
C GLN A 47 -4.74 17.30 -9.31
N ALA A 48 -3.87 16.57 -8.59
CA ALA A 48 -3.79 16.68 -7.15
C ALA A 48 -3.55 18.15 -6.73
N PRO A 49 -4.30 18.69 -5.76
CA PRO A 49 -4.03 20.00 -5.21
C PRO A 49 -2.65 19.99 -4.57
N ALA A 50 -2.04 21.18 -4.50
CA ALA A 50 -0.74 21.34 -3.86
C ALA A 50 -0.71 20.68 -2.49
N ALA A 51 0.38 19.99 -2.20
CA ALA A 51 0.56 19.27 -0.95
C ALA A 51 0.30 20.18 0.25
N THR A 52 -0.62 19.74 1.12
CA THR A 52 -0.96 20.42 2.36
C THR A 52 -0.20 19.78 3.50
N TRP A 53 1.09 20.02 3.53
CA TRP A 53 1.92 19.65 4.66
C TRP A 53 1.55 20.51 5.86
N THR A 54 0.71 19.99 6.75
CA THR A 54 0.48 20.60 8.05
C THR A 54 1.73 20.39 8.88
N ALA A 55 2.57 21.41 8.99
CA ALA A 55 3.76 21.36 9.83
C ALA A 55 3.33 21.04 11.27
N GLU A 56 3.63 19.83 11.74
CA GLU A 56 3.45 19.43 13.12
C GLU A 56 4.53 20.12 13.94
N THR A 57 4.22 21.31 14.45
CA THR A 57 5.17 22.13 15.22
C THR A 57 5.27 21.70 16.68
N ASP A 58 4.41 20.77 17.12
CA ASP A 58 4.34 20.26 18.49
C ASP A 58 5.28 19.09 18.77
N VAL A 59 5.74 18.39 17.74
CA VAL A 59 6.63 17.23 17.85
C VAL A 59 8.04 17.59 17.35
N PRO A 60 9.08 17.57 18.21
CA PRO A 60 10.46 17.75 17.77
C PRO A 60 10.86 16.71 16.71
N VAL A 61 11.70 17.12 15.75
CA VAL A 61 12.29 16.16 14.81
C VAL A 61 13.39 15.38 15.54
N GLU A 62 13.23 14.07 15.63
CA GLU A 62 14.18 13.17 16.28
C GLU A 62 14.61 12.05 15.32
N ARG A 63 15.47 12.39 14.35
CA ARG A 63 16.09 11.39 13.46
C ARG A 63 17.51 11.12 13.88
N ALA A 64 17.77 9.85 14.24
CA ALA A 64 19.12 9.36 14.53
C ALA A 64 19.88 8.90 13.26
N SER A 65 19.21 8.88 12.10
CA SER A 65 19.71 8.33 10.84
C SER A 65 19.20 9.13 9.63
N ASP A 66 19.96 9.08 8.55
CA ASP A 66 19.59 9.63 7.24
C ASP A 66 18.62 8.71 6.47
N THR A 67 18.28 7.55 7.03
CA THR A 67 17.35 6.58 6.47
C THR A 67 16.04 6.52 7.24
N ILE A 68 14.97 6.17 6.54
CA ILE A 68 13.68 5.80 7.14
C ILE A 68 13.48 4.29 7.06
N ARG A 69 12.77 3.73 8.03
CA ARG A 69 12.41 2.31 8.09
C ARG A 69 10.91 2.16 7.89
N ILE A 70 10.54 1.44 6.83
CA ILE A 70 9.15 1.18 6.47
C ILE A 70 8.88 -0.32 6.68
N ALA A 71 7.72 -0.65 7.22
CA ALA A 71 7.23 -2.03 7.34
C ALA A 71 5.83 -2.18 6.77
N THR A 72 5.52 -3.40 6.34
CA THR A 72 4.15 -3.89 6.18
C THR A 72 3.88 -4.92 7.27
N PHE A 73 2.67 -4.94 7.83
CA PHE A 73 2.33 -5.89 8.88
C PHE A 73 0.84 -6.28 8.84
N ASN A 74 0.58 -7.50 8.38
CA ASN A 74 -0.69 -8.16 8.56
C ASN A 74 -0.83 -8.57 10.05
N LEU A 75 -1.76 -7.93 10.76
CA LEU A 75 -1.96 -8.17 12.19
C LEU A 75 -2.86 -9.38 12.48
N GLN A 76 -3.27 -10.15 11.47
CA GLN A 76 -4.04 -11.39 11.56
C GLN A 76 -5.27 -11.25 12.47
N VAL A 77 -6.36 -10.77 11.89
CA VAL A 77 -7.64 -10.51 12.55
C VAL A 77 -7.47 -9.65 13.81
N TYR A 78 -6.94 -8.44 13.64
CA TYR A 78 -6.78 -7.51 14.75
C TYR A 78 -8.14 -6.92 15.15
N GLY A 79 -8.67 -7.44 16.25
CA GLY A 79 -9.92 -7.04 16.86
C GLY A 79 -9.85 -7.02 18.38
N ARG A 80 -10.99 -6.77 19.03
CA ARG A 80 -11.10 -6.65 20.48
C ARG A 80 -10.44 -7.82 21.24
N THR A 81 -10.72 -9.05 20.82
CA THR A 81 -10.15 -10.27 21.42
C THR A 81 -8.63 -10.32 21.40
N LYS A 82 -7.98 -9.77 20.35
CA LYS A 82 -6.52 -9.73 20.24
C LYS A 82 -5.94 -8.55 21.03
N ALA A 83 -6.62 -7.40 20.99
CA ALA A 83 -6.24 -6.19 21.72
C ALA A 83 -6.37 -6.33 23.26
N ASP A 84 -7.26 -7.20 23.73
CA ASP A 84 -7.44 -7.47 25.17
C ASP A 84 -6.45 -8.51 25.72
N LYS A 85 -5.44 -8.90 24.93
CA LYS A 85 -4.32 -9.75 25.38
C LYS A 85 -3.06 -8.88 25.59
N PRO A 86 -2.74 -8.47 26.84
CA PRO A 86 -1.67 -7.50 27.08
C PRO A 86 -0.30 -7.93 26.55
N HIS A 87 0.05 -9.22 26.66
CA HIS A 87 1.32 -9.75 26.15
C HIS A 87 1.41 -9.71 24.62
N VAL A 88 0.29 -9.85 23.90
CA VAL A 88 0.25 -9.74 22.44
C VAL A 88 0.48 -8.29 22.05
N VAL A 89 -0.25 -7.36 22.67
CA VAL A 89 -0.13 -5.94 22.37
C VAL A 89 1.26 -5.42 22.71
N ASP A 90 1.85 -5.81 23.84
CA ASP A 90 3.24 -5.46 24.17
C ASP A 90 4.23 -5.91 23.07
N LEU A 91 4.10 -7.14 22.60
CA LEU A 91 4.97 -7.67 21.55
C LEU A 91 4.79 -6.90 20.24
N LEU A 92 3.54 -6.66 19.82
CA LEU A 92 3.22 -5.87 18.63
C LEU A 92 3.83 -4.47 18.74
N SER A 93 3.60 -3.78 19.86
CA SER A 93 4.15 -2.44 20.09
C SER A 93 5.67 -2.42 20.08
N ARG A 94 6.36 -3.44 20.62
CA ARG A 94 7.83 -3.55 20.55
C ARG A 94 8.37 -3.76 19.13
N VAL A 95 7.65 -4.50 18.29
CA VAL A 95 8.01 -4.66 16.88
C VAL A 95 7.79 -3.36 16.12
N MET A 96 6.61 -2.75 16.27
CA MET A 96 6.22 -1.56 15.52
C MET A 96 7.10 -0.35 15.83
N ARG A 97 7.59 -0.20 17.07
CA ARG A 97 8.54 0.86 17.46
C ARG A 97 9.88 0.86 16.72
N GLN A 98 10.19 -0.17 15.93
CA GLN A 98 11.45 -0.25 15.17
C GLN A 98 11.38 0.45 13.80
N PHE A 99 10.20 0.94 13.42
CA PHE A 99 9.90 1.49 12.10
C PHE A 99 9.34 2.90 12.21
N ASP A 100 9.66 3.74 11.23
CA ASP A 100 9.13 5.10 11.11
C ASP A 100 7.72 5.09 10.51
N VAL A 101 7.41 4.15 9.62
CA VAL A 101 6.08 3.96 9.03
C VAL A 101 5.74 2.47 8.95
N ILE A 102 4.52 2.11 9.36
CA ILE A 102 3.99 0.75 9.29
C ILE A 102 2.66 0.79 8.54
N ALA A 103 2.59 0.13 7.39
CA ALA A 103 1.33 -0.21 6.75
C ALA A 103 0.74 -1.45 7.41
N VAL A 104 -0.48 -1.34 7.90
CA VAL A 104 -1.16 -2.38 8.67
C VAL A 104 -2.34 -2.92 7.88
N GLN A 105 -2.50 -4.24 7.88
CA GLN A 105 -3.62 -4.97 7.29
C GLN A 105 -4.39 -5.78 8.35
N GLU A 106 -5.56 -6.29 7.96
CA GLU A 106 -6.45 -7.13 8.78
C GLU A 106 -6.94 -6.48 10.10
N ILE A 107 -7.19 -5.17 10.12
CA ILE A 107 -7.92 -4.54 11.23
C ILE A 107 -9.41 -4.86 11.06
N ARG A 108 -9.94 -5.75 11.91
CA ARG A 108 -11.35 -6.19 11.85
C ARG A 108 -12.23 -5.62 12.96
N ALA A 109 -11.65 -4.95 13.96
CA ALA A 109 -12.38 -4.32 15.06
C ALA A 109 -13.54 -3.45 14.58
N LEU A 110 -14.75 -3.63 15.12
CA LEU A 110 -15.86 -2.70 14.92
C LEU A 110 -15.74 -1.49 15.87
N ASP A 111 -15.19 -1.73 17.06
CA ASP A 111 -14.95 -0.71 18.05
C ASP A 111 -13.85 0.26 17.57
N GLN A 112 -14.18 1.55 17.62
CA GLN A 112 -13.28 2.61 17.16
C GLN A 112 -12.08 2.84 18.10
N ASP A 113 -12.07 2.23 19.28
CA ASP A 113 -11.01 2.38 20.29
C ASP A 113 -9.85 1.40 20.12
N VAL A 114 -9.99 0.35 19.30
CA VAL A 114 -9.00 -0.73 19.23
C VAL A 114 -7.67 -0.28 18.63
N LEU A 115 -7.70 0.43 17.50
CA LEU A 115 -6.48 0.96 16.88
C LEU A 115 -5.85 2.09 17.73
N PRO A 116 -6.60 3.09 18.26
CA PRO A 116 -6.08 4.05 19.22
C PRO A 116 -5.35 3.40 20.41
N ARG A 117 -5.94 2.36 21.01
CA ARG A 117 -5.30 1.65 22.13
C ARG A 117 -3.96 1.02 21.73
N LEU A 118 -3.82 0.50 20.51
CA LEU A 118 -2.53 -0.01 20.03
C LEU A 118 -1.50 1.12 19.92
N VAL A 119 -1.89 2.26 19.36
CA VAL A 119 -1.02 3.45 19.21
C VAL A 119 -0.62 4.01 20.58
N ASP A 120 -1.52 4.06 21.55
CA ASP A 120 -1.21 4.44 22.93
C ASP A 120 -0.15 3.51 23.55
N GLN A 121 -0.24 2.19 23.30
CA GLN A 121 0.75 1.22 23.77
C GLN A 121 2.10 1.34 23.06
N ILE A 122 2.11 1.74 21.79
CA ILE A 122 3.34 2.10 21.07
C ILE A 122 3.98 3.32 21.74
N ASN A 123 3.18 4.34 22.03
CA ASN A 123 3.62 5.63 22.61
C ASN A 123 3.99 5.57 24.10
N ALA A 124 3.55 4.53 24.82
CA ALA A 124 3.87 4.34 26.24
C ALA A 124 5.38 4.28 26.54
N ALA A 125 6.23 4.03 25.53
CA ALA A 125 7.68 4.05 25.64
C ALA A 125 8.32 5.43 25.35
N GLY A 126 7.52 6.50 25.29
CA GLY A 126 7.98 7.87 25.02
C GLY A 126 8.13 8.20 23.53
N ARG A 127 7.56 7.40 22.64
CA ARG A 127 7.49 7.70 21.19
C ARG A 127 6.22 8.51 20.87
N GLN A 128 6.19 9.11 19.69
CA GLN A 128 5.10 9.98 19.25
C GLN A 128 4.53 9.49 17.92
N TYR A 129 3.93 8.30 17.92
CA TYR A 129 3.23 7.75 16.77
C TYR A 129 1.82 8.30 16.64
N ASP A 130 1.40 8.48 15.40
CA ASP A 130 0.03 8.77 14.99
C ASP A 130 -0.41 7.72 13.96
N TYR A 131 -1.66 7.80 13.53
CA TYR A 131 -2.21 6.92 12.52
C TYR A 131 -3.19 7.62 11.57
N VAL A 132 -3.35 6.99 10.42
CA VAL A 132 -4.47 7.18 9.51
C VAL A 132 -5.08 5.81 9.22
N ILE A 133 -6.40 5.77 9.03
CA ILE A 133 -7.14 4.53 8.78
C ILE A 133 -8.08 4.75 7.59
N GLY A 134 -8.14 3.74 6.71
CA GLY A 134 -9.05 3.70 5.58
C GLY A 134 -10.46 3.23 5.96
N PRO A 135 -11.39 3.20 4.98
CA PRO A 135 -12.72 2.62 5.16
C PRO A 135 -12.65 1.11 5.42
N ARG A 136 -13.79 0.53 5.83
CA ARG A 136 -13.96 -0.92 5.94
C ARG A 136 -14.24 -1.51 4.55
N LEU A 137 -13.35 -2.37 4.09
CA LEU A 137 -13.36 -2.97 2.75
C LEU A 137 -13.57 -4.48 2.82
N GLY A 138 -14.01 -5.06 1.71
CA GLY A 138 -14.40 -6.47 1.60
C GLY A 138 -15.83 -6.64 1.09
N ARG A 139 -16.01 -7.67 0.25
CA ARG A 139 -17.30 -8.00 -0.38
C ARG A 139 -18.29 -8.67 0.57
N THR A 140 -17.82 -9.20 1.69
CA THR A 140 -18.63 -9.88 2.71
C THR A 140 -18.83 -9.02 3.96
N ASP A 141 -19.60 -9.52 4.93
CA ASP A 141 -19.77 -8.88 6.25
C ASP A 141 -18.46 -8.86 7.06
N ASN A 142 -17.49 -9.72 6.72
CA ASN A 142 -16.19 -9.79 7.37
C ASN A 142 -15.22 -8.77 6.77
N LYS A 143 -15.52 -7.49 6.97
CA LYS A 143 -14.71 -6.39 6.43
C LYS A 143 -13.43 -6.13 7.23
N GLU A 144 -12.44 -5.61 6.54
CA GLU A 144 -11.11 -5.25 7.07
C GLU A 144 -10.82 -3.77 6.83
N GLN A 145 -9.88 -3.20 7.58
CA GLN A 145 -9.36 -1.86 7.37
C GLN A 145 -7.85 -1.89 7.20
N TYR A 146 -7.38 -1.04 6.31
CA TYR A 146 -5.99 -0.65 6.21
C TYR A 146 -5.70 0.55 7.11
N ALA A 147 -4.50 0.60 7.67
CA ALA A 147 -4.00 1.77 8.36
C ALA A 147 -2.53 2.04 8.01
N PHE A 148 -2.11 3.28 8.18
CA PHE A 148 -0.70 3.61 8.37
C PHE A 148 -0.53 4.10 9.79
N ILE A 149 0.44 3.54 10.50
CA ILE A 149 0.93 4.02 11.80
C ILE A 149 2.33 4.57 11.56
N PHE A 150 2.59 5.79 12.00
CA PHE A 150 3.84 6.48 11.67
C PHE A 150 4.36 7.32 12.82
N ASP A 151 5.68 7.42 12.94
CA ASP A 151 6.34 8.24 13.95
C ASP A 151 6.35 9.71 13.49
N ARG A 152 5.61 10.55 14.22
CA ARG A 152 5.52 12.00 13.95
C ARG A 152 6.87 12.69 14.06
N ALA A 153 7.83 12.12 14.78
CA ALA A 153 9.18 12.68 14.88
C ALA A 153 10.01 12.48 13.59
N SER A 154 9.66 11.49 12.77
CA SER A 154 10.40 11.08 11.57
C SER A 154 9.73 11.51 10.28
N VAL A 155 8.41 11.39 10.18
CA VAL A 155 7.64 11.68 8.97
C VAL A 155 6.34 12.40 9.28
N GLU A 156 5.75 12.98 8.26
CA GLU A 156 4.38 13.51 8.27
C GLU A 156 3.63 12.99 7.04
N ILE A 157 2.30 12.94 7.14
CA ILE A 157 1.41 12.47 6.07
C ILE A 157 0.48 13.60 5.63
N ASP A 158 0.26 13.74 4.33
CA ASP A 158 -0.83 14.58 3.83
C ASP A 158 -2.17 13.84 3.98
N ARG A 159 -2.90 14.16 5.05
CA ARG A 159 -4.18 13.54 5.37
C ARG A 159 -5.28 13.84 4.35
N PHE A 160 -5.14 14.88 3.52
CA PHE A 160 -6.08 15.21 2.44
C PHE A 160 -5.81 14.41 1.16
N GLN A 161 -4.63 13.81 1.06
CA GLN A 161 -4.21 12.93 -0.03
C GLN A 161 -4.22 11.46 0.40
N LEU A 162 -4.94 11.13 1.49
CA LEU A 162 -5.26 9.76 1.87
C LEU A 162 -6.53 9.32 1.16
N TYR A 163 -6.44 8.27 0.34
CA TYR A 163 -7.56 7.78 -0.45
C TYR A 163 -7.50 6.26 -0.63
N THR A 164 -8.65 5.67 -0.98
CA THR A 164 -8.69 4.32 -1.54
C THR A 164 -8.86 4.40 -3.05
N VAL A 165 -8.20 3.50 -3.76
CA VAL A 165 -8.39 3.36 -5.20
C VAL A 165 -9.85 2.97 -5.45
N ASP A 166 -10.55 3.67 -6.34
CA ASP A 166 -11.93 3.33 -6.72
C ASP A 166 -11.89 2.27 -7.80
N ASP A 167 -12.45 1.11 -7.50
CA ASP A 167 -12.51 -0.05 -8.37
C ASP A 167 -13.97 -0.31 -8.79
N PRO A 168 -14.49 0.42 -9.80
CA PRO A 168 -15.88 0.31 -10.20
C PRO A 168 -16.23 -1.04 -10.84
N ASP A 169 -15.22 -1.79 -11.29
CA ASP A 169 -15.38 -3.10 -11.90
C ASP A 169 -15.28 -4.23 -10.85
N ASP A 170 -15.07 -3.90 -9.57
CA ASP A 170 -15.00 -4.82 -8.41
C ASP A 170 -14.00 -5.96 -8.65
N LEU A 171 -12.81 -5.64 -9.14
CA LEU A 171 -11.75 -6.61 -9.44
C LEU A 171 -10.86 -6.94 -8.24
N LEU A 172 -10.81 -6.06 -7.24
CA LEU A 172 -10.03 -6.16 -6.02
C LEU A 172 -10.96 -6.44 -4.84
N HIS A 173 -10.67 -7.46 -4.03
CA HIS A 173 -11.51 -7.78 -2.88
C HIS A 173 -11.49 -6.67 -1.81
N ARG A 174 -10.33 -6.01 -1.67
CA ARG A 174 -10.07 -4.92 -0.74
C ARG A 174 -9.21 -3.87 -1.42
N GLU A 175 -9.83 -2.78 -1.84
CA GLU A 175 -9.21 -1.69 -2.59
C GLU A 175 -8.03 -1.06 -1.83
N PRO A 176 -6.86 -0.89 -2.47
CA PRO A 176 -5.66 -0.39 -1.81
C PRO A 176 -5.84 0.97 -1.13
N LEU A 177 -5.25 1.13 0.06
CA LEU A 177 -5.14 2.43 0.74
C LEU A 177 -3.85 3.13 0.34
N VAL A 178 -3.95 4.35 -0.18
CA VAL A 178 -2.83 5.15 -0.63
C VAL A 178 -2.58 6.31 0.32
N GLY A 179 -1.33 6.48 0.76
CA GLY A 179 -0.89 7.57 1.62
C GLY A 179 0.35 8.27 1.09
N TRP A 180 0.40 9.61 1.23
CA TRP A 180 1.54 10.43 0.82
C TRP A 180 2.31 10.95 2.02
N PHE A 181 3.60 10.61 2.08
CA PHE A 181 4.46 10.92 3.21
C PHE A 181 5.59 11.86 2.81
N ARG A 182 6.06 12.61 3.80
CA ARG A 182 7.28 13.42 3.71
C ARG A 182 8.13 13.21 4.94
N VAL A 183 9.44 13.08 4.74
CA VAL A 183 10.42 13.01 5.83
C VAL A 183 10.57 14.37 6.51
N ARG A 184 10.62 14.38 7.85
CA ARG A 184 10.87 15.58 8.64
C ARG A 184 12.36 15.81 8.89
N GLY A 185 12.75 17.08 9.02
CA GLY A 185 14.12 17.51 9.31
C GLY A 185 14.72 18.39 8.21
N PRO A 186 14.80 17.92 6.95
CA PRO A 186 15.17 18.77 5.83
C PRO A 186 14.14 19.87 5.57
N ALA A 187 14.53 20.89 4.79
CA ALA A 187 13.58 21.91 4.33
C ALA A 187 12.49 21.26 3.46
N ALA A 188 11.28 21.82 3.50
CA ALA A 188 10.10 21.29 2.81
C ALA A 188 10.30 20.99 1.30
N GLN A 189 11.17 21.76 0.63
CA GLN A 189 11.48 21.65 -0.80
C GLN A 189 12.57 20.62 -1.12
N GLU A 190 13.31 20.17 -0.11
CA GLU A 190 14.43 19.23 -0.21
C GLU A 190 14.12 17.89 0.48
N ALA A 191 13.03 17.84 1.25
CA ALA A 191 12.61 16.67 1.98
C ALA A 191 12.18 15.56 1.03
N PHE A 192 12.64 14.35 1.31
CA PHE A 192 12.21 13.14 0.62
C PHE A 192 10.70 12.94 0.82
N THR A 193 9.97 12.81 -0.28
CA THR A 193 8.55 12.46 -0.31
C THR A 193 8.40 11.07 -0.92
N PHE A 194 7.35 10.35 -0.54
CA PHE A 194 7.09 9.02 -1.07
C PHE A 194 5.63 8.63 -0.88
N THR A 195 5.13 7.80 -1.78
CA THR A 195 3.78 7.24 -1.72
C THR A 195 3.82 5.78 -1.28
N LEU A 196 2.97 5.43 -0.31
CA LEU A 196 2.72 4.04 0.07
C LEU A 196 1.36 3.58 -0.44
N VAL A 197 1.34 2.41 -1.11
CA VAL A 197 0.12 1.71 -1.52
C VAL A 197 0.00 0.43 -0.69
N ASN A 198 -0.93 0.44 0.26
CA ASN A 198 -1.17 -0.65 1.21
C ASN A 198 -2.23 -1.62 0.66
N ILE A 199 -1.89 -2.90 0.53
CA ILE A 199 -2.75 -3.94 -0.05
C ILE A 199 -2.75 -5.25 0.75
N HIS A 200 -3.86 -5.97 0.71
CA HIS A 200 -4.02 -7.34 1.18
C HIS A 200 -4.87 -8.10 0.15
N THR A 201 -4.22 -8.83 -0.76
CA THR A 201 -4.92 -9.58 -1.81
C THR A 201 -5.72 -10.73 -1.23
N ASP A 202 -6.79 -11.16 -1.88
CA ASP A 202 -7.55 -12.33 -1.43
C ASP A 202 -6.86 -13.64 -1.81
N PRO A 203 -6.64 -14.58 -0.87
CA PRO A 203 -6.00 -15.86 -1.16
C PRO A 203 -6.75 -16.69 -2.20
N ASP A 204 -8.06 -16.48 -2.37
CA ASP A 204 -8.87 -17.18 -3.37
C ASP A 204 -8.83 -16.49 -4.75
N GLU A 205 -8.34 -15.25 -4.84
CA GLU A 205 -8.35 -14.41 -6.05
C GLU A 205 -6.97 -13.83 -6.42
N VAL A 206 -5.89 -14.29 -5.76
CA VAL A 206 -4.51 -13.76 -5.86
C VAL A 206 -4.07 -13.45 -7.29
N ARG A 207 -4.28 -14.39 -8.23
CA ARG A 207 -3.85 -14.21 -9.62
C ARG A 207 -4.52 -12.99 -10.26
N GLN A 208 -5.83 -12.88 -10.11
CA GLN A 208 -6.59 -11.77 -10.68
C GLN A 208 -6.15 -10.45 -10.02
N GLU A 209 -6.08 -10.41 -8.69
CA GLU A 209 -5.70 -9.18 -8.01
C GLU A 209 -4.28 -8.72 -8.38
N LEU A 210 -3.30 -9.62 -8.39
CA LEU A 210 -1.94 -9.29 -8.83
C LEU A 210 -1.86 -8.81 -10.27
N ASP A 211 -2.71 -9.36 -11.15
CA ASP A 211 -2.80 -8.93 -12.54
C ASP A 211 -3.48 -7.56 -12.69
N VAL A 212 -4.16 -7.07 -11.66
CA VAL A 212 -4.85 -5.76 -11.62
C VAL A 212 -3.97 -4.70 -10.93
N LEU A 213 -3.06 -5.12 -10.06
CA LEU A 213 -2.19 -4.20 -9.31
C LEU A 213 -1.19 -3.44 -10.20
N ASP A 214 -0.90 -3.90 -11.42
CA ASP A 214 -0.06 -3.15 -12.36
C ASP A 214 -0.77 -1.87 -12.87
N ASP A 215 -2.08 -1.96 -13.13
CA ASP A 215 -2.92 -0.81 -13.44
C ASP A 215 -3.04 0.13 -12.26
N VAL A 216 -3.22 -0.41 -11.04
CA VAL A 216 -3.19 0.38 -9.80
C VAL A 216 -1.87 1.14 -9.65
N PHE A 217 -0.73 0.48 -9.90
CA PHE A 217 0.58 1.11 -9.80
C PHE A 217 0.69 2.30 -10.76
N ARG A 218 0.35 2.11 -12.04
CA ARG A 218 0.41 3.18 -13.06
C ARG A 218 -0.57 4.31 -12.76
N PHE A 219 -1.73 3.96 -12.24
CA PHE A 219 -2.75 4.92 -11.84
C PHE A 219 -2.26 5.84 -10.72
N VAL A 220 -1.69 5.27 -9.65
CA VAL A 220 -1.19 6.06 -8.51
C VAL A 220 0.02 6.90 -8.93
N LEU A 221 0.91 6.36 -9.77
CA LEU A 221 2.03 7.11 -10.35
C LEU A 221 1.54 8.33 -11.17
N GLY A 222 0.37 8.22 -11.79
CA GLY A 222 -0.26 9.25 -12.62
C GLY A 222 -1.30 10.13 -11.92
N ASP A 223 -1.41 10.11 -10.58
CA ASP A 223 -2.52 10.77 -9.87
C ASP A 223 -2.40 12.31 -9.73
N GLY A 224 -1.40 12.89 -10.40
CA GLY A 224 -1.18 14.32 -10.50
C GLY A 224 -0.28 14.90 -9.40
N ARG A 225 0.16 14.11 -8.41
CA ARG A 225 1.12 14.56 -7.39
C ARG A 225 2.55 14.74 -7.90
N GLN A 226 2.87 14.16 -9.06
CA GLN A 226 4.23 14.11 -9.62
C GLN A 226 5.24 13.49 -8.64
N GLU A 227 4.76 12.51 -7.86
CA GLU A 227 5.57 11.69 -6.97
C GLU A 227 6.02 10.44 -7.74
N ASP A 228 7.32 10.22 -7.82
CA ASP A 228 7.93 9.07 -8.50
C ASP A 228 8.46 8.01 -7.52
N ASP A 229 8.57 8.33 -6.22
CA ASP A 229 8.93 7.39 -5.16
C ASP A 229 7.67 6.65 -4.66
N LEU A 230 7.25 5.62 -5.40
CA LEU A 230 6.10 4.78 -5.07
C LEU A 230 6.54 3.41 -4.51
N ILE A 231 6.02 3.06 -3.34
CA ILE A 231 6.22 1.74 -2.72
C ILE A 231 4.85 1.07 -2.57
N MET A 232 4.65 -0.04 -3.28
CA MET A 232 3.52 -0.92 -3.05
C MET A 232 3.92 -2.01 -2.06
N LEU A 233 3.19 -2.12 -0.96
CA LEU A 233 3.52 -3.05 0.12
C LEU A 233 2.27 -3.60 0.78
N GLY A 234 2.38 -4.80 1.34
CA GLY A 234 1.19 -5.50 1.76
C GLY A 234 1.40 -6.97 2.00
N ASP A 235 0.29 -7.67 2.20
CA ASP A 235 0.21 -9.12 2.12
C ASP A 235 -0.34 -9.47 0.73
N PHE A 236 0.58 -9.82 -0.18
CA PHE A 236 0.25 -10.13 -1.57
C PHE A 236 -0.21 -11.59 -1.75
N ASN A 237 -0.18 -12.41 -0.70
CA ASN A 237 -0.39 -13.86 -0.79
C ASN A 237 0.44 -14.55 -1.90
N ALA A 238 1.60 -13.96 -2.23
CA ALA A 238 2.49 -14.42 -3.29
C ALA A 238 3.95 -14.19 -2.90
N ASP A 239 4.84 -14.95 -3.53
CA ASP A 239 6.29 -14.74 -3.45
C ASP A 239 6.79 -13.88 -4.64
N ASP A 240 8.09 -13.58 -4.61
CA ASP A 240 8.80 -12.75 -5.60
C ASP A 240 8.79 -13.31 -7.03
N ARG A 241 8.38 -14.57 -7.23
CA ARG A 241 8.34 -15.25 -8.54
C ARG A 241 6.94 -15.37 -9.11
N HIS A 242 5.91 -15.09 -8.33
CA HIS A 242 4.52 -15.29 -8.70
C HIS A 242 3.70 -14.00 -8.68
N LEU A 243 4.32 -12.87 -9.03
CA LEU A 243 3.71 -11.54 -9.02
C LEU A 243 2.77 -11.24 -10.21
N GLY A 244 2.53 -12.18 -11.13
CA GLY A 244 1.64 -11.94 -12.28
C GLY A 244 2.06 -10.73 -13.13
N GLN A 245 1.11 -9.94 -13.62
CA GLN A 245 1.40 -8.71 -14.37
C GLN A 245 2.13 -7.65 -13.55
N LEU A 246 1.91 -7.59 -12.23
CA LEU A 246 2.64 -6.67 -11.35
C LEU A 246 4.16 -6.87 -11.46
N GLY A 247 4.62 -8.13 -11.57
CA GLY A 247 6.03 -8.46 -11.75
C GLY A 247 6.61 -8.08 -13.12
N LEU A 248 5.79 -7.65 -14.08
CA LEU A 248 6.21 -7.24 -15.42
C LEU A 248 6.33 -5.72 -15.57
N VAL A 249 5.95 -4.94 -14.55
CA VAL A 249 6.10 -3.49 -14.56
C VAL A 249 7.58 -3.13 -14.50
N SER A 250 8.09 -2.47 -15.54
CA SER A 250 9.52 -2.12 -15.67
C SER A 250 10.03 -1.18 -14.58
N GLU A 251 9.13 -0.37 -14.03
CA GLU A 251 9.37 0.62 -12.99
C GLU A 251 9.35 0.00 -11.58
N LEU A 252 8.90 -1.25 -11.44
CA LEU A 252 8.88 -1.96 -10.17
C LEU A 252 10.16 -2.75 -9.95
N MET A 253 10.81 -2.50 -8.81
CA MET A 253 11.91 -3.30 -8.31
C MET A 253 11.40 -4.12 -7.12
N PRO A 254 11.31 -5.46 -7.23
CA PRO A 254 11.01 -6.29 -6.06
C PRO A 254 12.15 -6.15 -5.04
N ALA A 255 11.79 -5.91 -3.77
CA ALA A 255 12.71 -5.68 -2.66
C ALA A 255 12.89 -6.94 -1.80
#